data_AF-A0A1Y5GNK6-F1
#
_entry.id   AF-A0A1Y5GNK6-F1
#
_cell.length_a   1.000
_cell.length_b   1.000
_cell.length_c   1.000
_cell.angle_alpha   90.00
_cell.angle_beta   90.00
_cell.angle_gamma   90.00
#
_symmetry.space_group_name_H-M   'P 1'
#
loop_
_entity.id
_entity.type
_entity.pdbx_description
1 polymer ?
#
loop_
_entity_poly.entity_id
_entity_poly.type
_entity_poly.pdbx_seq_one_letter_code
_entity_poly.pdbx_strand_id
1 'polypeptide(L)'
;MYNVTAEYLTGLADKLANVITAPTFLSHIEKIQKSSGPDEQYALAEKITPDRLRQEGIETPEGFRVVPRTFEEPEYSLQNGAQLPGKEPGSDRNSFINESYDRSSFPDEPIPGQPEEMAAPETIAKHLKDGLYDIAEFVSEVPFRNLLNELAEVSPEDRPDFILDVVMNNRELAKRDITVPDNMTIQRSTFHDGRPTLFCVSAITALGYPWRKVTFTFDNEILEDNKAA
;
A
#
# COMPACT_ATOMS: atom_id res chain seq x y z
N MET A 1 4.43 -4.43 23.36
CA MET A 1 5.41 -4.95 22.38
C MET A 1 4.64 -5.15 21.10
N TYR A 2 5.07 -4.60 19.97
CA TYR A 2 4.32 -4.74 18.72
C TYR A 2 4.16 -6.23 18.36
N ASN A 3 2.90 -6.69 18.34
CA ASN A 3 2.48 -8.10 18.35
C ASN A 3 1.90 -8.58 17.02
N VAL A 4 2.17 -7.86 15.93
CA VAL A 4 1.84 -8.36 14.58
C VAL A 4 2.78 -9.50 14.23
N THR A 5 2.22 -10.68 13.95
CA THR A 5 2.98 -11.86 13.55
C THR A 5 3.00 -12.01 12.03
N ALA A 6 4.06 -12.64 11.50
CA ALA A 6 4.12 -13.02 10.09
C ALA A 6 2.89 -13.83 9.68
N GLU A 7 2.43 -14.76 10.53
CA GLU A 7 1.24 -15.59 10.27
C GLU A 7 -0.04 -14.76 10.08
N TYR A 8 -0.25 -13.75 10.92
CA TYR A 8 -1.39 -12.84 10.77
C TYR A 8 -1.32 -12.07 9.45
N LEU A 9 -0.14 -11.53 9.12
CA LEU A 9 0.09 -10.76 7.89
C LEU A 9 -0.07 -11.62 6.63
N THR A 10 0.45 -12.85 6.62
CA THR A 10 0.28 -13.79 5.51
C THR A 10 -1.18 -14.21 5.36
N GLY A 11 -1.93 -14.36 6.47
CA GLY A 11 -3.36 -14.62 6.44
C GLY A 11 -4.18 -13.47 5.84
N LEU A 12 -3.77 -12.22 6.07
CA LEU A 12 -4.38 -11.06 5.39
C LEU A 12 -4.05 -11.05 3.90
N ALA A 13 -2.83 -11.38 3.52
CA ALA A 13 -2.41 -11.47 2.13
C ALA A 13 -3.20 -12.53 1.35
N ASP A 14 -3.46 -13.69 1.95
CA ASP A 14 -4.28 -14.74 1.34
C ASP A 14 -5.72 -14.29 1.10
N LYS A 15 -6.33 -13.67 2.10
CA LYS A 15 -7.69 -13.12 1.98
C LYS A 15 -7.76 -12.05 0.89
N LEU A 16 -6.77 -11.15 0.84
CA LEU A 16 -6.71 -10.11 -0.18
C LEU A 16 -6.60 -10.72 -1.58
N ALA A 17 -5.66 -11.65 -1.78
CA ALA A 17 -5.44 -12.33 -3.06
C ALA A 17 -6.72 -13.01 -3.55
N ASN A 18 -7.42 -13.76 -2.68
CA ASN A 18 -8.67 -14.44 -3.04
C ASN A 18 -9.75 -13.49 -3.55
N VAL A 19 -9.90 -12.31 -2.96
CA VAL A 19 -10.89 -11.31 -3.39
C VAL A 19 -10.52 -10.72 -4.74
N ILE A 20 -9.29 -10.25 -4.89
CA ILE A 20 -8.88 -9.46 -6.06
C ILE A 20 -8.61 -10.31 -7.31
N THR A 21 -8.53 -11.63 -7.15
CA THR A 21 -8.48 -12.58 -8.28
C THR A 21 -9.82 -13.26 -8.55
N ALA A 22 -10.89 -12.88 -7.86
CA ALA A 22 -12.22 -13.38 -8.19
C ALA A 22 -12.61 -12.94 -9.62
N PRO A 23 -13.20 -13.81 -10.46
CA PRO A 23 -13.52 -13.48 -11.84
C PRO A 23 -14.35 -12.19 -12.00
N THR A 24 -15.31 -11.95 -11.09
CA THR A 24 -16.12 -10.74 -11.10
C THR A 24 -15.30 -9.49 -10.78
N PHE A 25 -14.36 -9.57 -9.83
CA PHE A 25 -13.46 -8.46 -9.51
C PHE A 25 -12.57 -8.13 -10.71
N LEU A 26 -11.97 -9.15 -11.33
CA LEU A 26 -11.13 -8.99 -12.53
C LEU A 26 -11.90 -8.35 -13.68
N SER A 27 -13.17 -8.74 -13.89
CA SER A 27 -14.04 -8.11 -14.90
C SER A 27 -14.26 -6.61 -14.64
N HIS A 28 -14.35 -6.19 -13.38
CA HIS A 28 -14.46 -4.75 -13.05
C HIS A 28 -13.15 -4.01 -13.29
N ILE A 29 -12.00 -4.61 -12.95
CA ILE A 29 -10.67 -4.04 -13.24
C ILE A 29 -10.47 -3.86 -14.74
N GLU A 30 -10.87 -4.84 -15.56
CA GLU A 30 -10.79 -4.75 -17.02
C GLU A 30 -11.61 -3.58 -17.57
N LYS A 31 -12.80 -3.32 -17.02
CA LYS A 31 -13.62 -2.16 -17.39
C LYS A 31 -12.95 -0.83 -17.02
N ILE A 32 -12.33 -0.76 -15.84
CA ILE A 32 -11.56 0.42 -15.42
C ILE A 32 -10.40 0.66 -16.39
N GLN A 33 -9.63 -0.37 -16.73
CA GLN A 33 -8.50 -0.27 -17.65
C GLN A 33 -8.91 0.22 -19.04
N LYS A 34 -10.05 -0.23 -19.54
CA LYS A 34 -10.56 0.12 -20.87
C LYS A 34 -11.29 1.47 -20.94
N SER A 35 -11.45 2.17 -19.81
CA SER A 35 -12.17 3.45 -19.77
C SER A 35 -11.30 4.62 -20.27
N SER A 36 -11.96 5.70 -20.71
CA SER A 36 -11.35 6.69 -21.61
C SER A 36 -10.61 7.83 -20.88
N GLY A 37 -10.55 7.79 -19.55
CA GLY A 37 -9.90 8.82 -18.76
C GLY A 37 -10.16 8.71 -17.25
N PRO A 38 -9.45 9.52 -16.45
CA PRO A 38 -9.43 9.40 -14.99
C PRO A 38 -10.82 9.54 -14.35
N ASP A 39 -11.66 10.48 -14.78
CA ASP A 39 -13.00 10.65 -14.21
C ASP A 39 -13.89 9.39 -14.38
N GLU A 40 -13.80 8.71 -15.53
CA GLU A 40 -14.53 7.46 -15.78
C GLU A 40 -13.94 6.31 -14.95
N GLN A 41 -12.60 6.23 -14.86
CA GLN A 41 -11.91 5.27 -13.99
C GLN A 41 -12.34 5.41 -12.53
N TYR A 42 -12.39 6.64 -12.00
CA TYR A 42 -12.86 6.93 -10.65
C TYR A 42 -14.33 6.53 -10.47
N ALA A 43 -15.21 6.93 -11.39
CA ALA A 43 -16.63 6.58 -11.31
C ALA A 43 -16.89 5.07 -11.40
N LEU A 44 -16.02 4.30 -12.06
CA LEU A 44 -16.05 2.84 -12.08
C LEU A 44 -15.46 2.23 -10.80
N ALA A 45 -14.34 2.75 -10.30
CA ALA A 45 -13.72 2.30 -9.05
C ALA A 45 -14.65 2.50 -7.84
N GLU A 46 -15.39 3.60 -7.78
CA GLU A 46 -16.41 3.86 -6.75
C GLU A 46 -17.55 2.81 -6.75
N LYS A 47 -17.70 2.04 -7.83
CA LYS A 47 -18.70 0.96 -7.92
C LYS A 47 -18.18 -0.37 -7.38
N ILE A 48 -16.89 -0.52 -7.14
CA ILE A 48 -16.26 -1.73 -6.61
C ILE A 48 -16.19 -1.63 -5.08
N THR A 49 -17.36 -1.54 -4.43
CA THR A 49 -17.43 -1.48 -2.96
C THR A 49 -17.54 -2.87 -2.35
N PRO A 50 -17.12 -3.07 -1.08
CA PRO A 50 -17.26 -4.37 -0.41
C PRO A 50 -18.69 -4.92 -0.42
N ASP A 51 -19.69 -4.05 -0.22
CA ASP A 51 -21.10 -4.45 -0.23
C ASP A 51 -21.57 -4.91 -1.60
N ARG A 52 -21.14 -4.23 -2.67
CA ARG A 52 -21.48 -4.64 -4.04
C ARG A 52 -20.81 -5.93 -4.43
N LEU A 53 -19.54 -6.10 -4.09
CA LEU A 53 -18.82 -7.36 -4.30
C LEU A 53 -19.49 -8.53 -3.58
N ARG A 54 -19.98 -8.33 -2.35
CA ARG A 54 -20.77 -9.35 -1.63
C ARG A 54 -22.10 -9.66 -2.32
N GLN A 55 -22.81 -8.64 -2.84
CA GLN A 55 -24.04 -8.85 -3.63
C GLN A 55 -23.77 -9.63 -4.91
N GLU A 56 -22.57 -9.52 -5.46
CA GLU A 56 -22.09 -10.26 -6.64
C GLU A 56 -21.47 -11.63 -6.29
N GLY A 57 -21.55 -12.05 -5.03
CA GLY A 57 -21.12 -13.38 -4.57
C GLY A 57 -19.65 -13.50 -4.20
N ILE A 58 -18.91 -12.39 -4.11
CA ILE A 58 -17.53 -12.39 -3.62
C ILE A 58 -17.54 -12.20 -2.10
N GLU A 59 -16.97 -13.16 -1.37
CA GLU A 59 -16.71 -13.00 0.06
C GLU A 59 -15.63 -11.94 0.27
N THR A 60 -15.96 -10.83 0.93
CA THR A 60 -14.98 -9.80 1.28
C THR A 60 -14.72 -9.80 2.78
N PRO A 61 -13.45 -9.88 3.22
CA PRO A 61 -13.12 -9.89 4.63
C PRO A 61 -13.51 -8.57 5.29
N GLU A 62 -13.65 -8.59 6.61
CA GLU A 62 -13.86 -7.40 7.41
C GLU A 62 -12.71 -6.39 7.16
N GLY A 63 -13.07 -5.12 6.98
CA GLY A 63 -12.10 -4.07 6.66
C GLY A 63 -11.62 -4.02 5.21
N PHE A 64 -12.02 -4.95 4.32
CA PHE A 64 -11.70 -4.87 2.89
C PHE A 64 -12.26 -3.59 2.29
N ARG A 65 -11.46 -2.91 1.45
CA ARG A 65 -11.83 -1.67 0.76
C ARG A 65 -11.11 -1.57 -0.58
N VAL A 66 -11.72 -0.85 -1.50
CA VAL A 66 -11.11 -0.47 -2.78
C VAL A 66 -11.14 1.05 -2.83
N VAL A 67 -9.96 1.67 -2.78
CA VAL A 67 -9.80 3.12 -2.72
C VAL A 67 -8.60 3.53 -3.57
N PRO A 68 -8.71 4.57 -4.40
CA PRO A 68 -7.57 5.15 -5.08
C PRO A 68 -6.50 5.60 -4.09
N ARG A 69 -5.24 5.40 -4.46
CA ARG A 69 -4.10 5.69 -3.59
C ARG A 69 -3.01 6.41 -4.39
N THR A 70 -2.45 7.44 -3.77
CA THR A 70 -1.29 8.16 -4.28
C THR A 70 -0.08 7.78 -3.45
N PHE A 71 1.08 7.64 -4.06
CA PHE A 71 2.33 7.32 -3.37
C PHE A 71 3.30 8.47 -3.56
N GLU A 72 4.01 8.87 -2.52
CA GLU A 72 5.08 9.85 -2.62
C GLU A 72 6.38 9.14 -2.99
N GLU A 73 7.17 9.69 -3.92
CA GLU A 73 8.49 9.12 -4.18
C GLU A 73 9.45 9.45 -3.02
N PRO A 74 10.16 8.45 -2.45
CA PRO A 74 10.99 8.64 -1.26
C PRO A 74 12.03 9.77 -1.35
N GLU A 75 12.56 10.02 -2.55
CA GLU A 75 13.57 11.06 -2.77
C GLU A 75 13.06 12.49 -2.53
N TYR A 76 11.74 12.70 -2.60
CA TYR A 76 11.12 14.00 -2.35
C TYR A 76 10.53 14.14 -0.94
N SER A 77 10.49 13.08 -0.12
CA SER A 77 9.86 13.13 1.20
C SER A 77 10.41 14.27 2.07
N LEU A 78 11.72 14.49 2.05
CA LEU A 78 12.39 15.61 2.77
C LEU A 78 11.97 16.99 2.24
N GLN A 79 11.74 17.13 0.93
CA GLN A 79 11.34 18.40 0.32
C GLN A 79 9.87 18.74 0.64
N ASN A 80 9.03 17.71 0.70
CA ASN A 80 7.61 17.84 1.01
C ASN A 80 7.35 18.06 2.51
N GLY A 81 8.36 17.83 3.36
CA GLY A 81 8.27 18.04 4.80
C GLY A 81 7.34 17.05 5.50
N ALA A 82 7.13 17.24 6.80
CA ALA A 82 6.23 16.40 7.58
C ALA A 82 4.79 16.56 7.12
N GLN A 83 4.10 15.43 6.95
CA GLN A 83 2.73 15.37 6.45
C GLN A 83 1.76 15.13 7.60
N LEU A 84 0.69 15.91 7.66
CA LEU A 84 -0.38 15.67 8.62
C LEU A 84 -1.26 14.51 8.12
N PRO A 85 -1.41 13.42 8.90
CA PRO A 85 -2.20 12.27 8.48
C PRO A 85 -3.64 12.64 8.07
N GLY A 86 -4.04 12.24 6.87
CA GLY A 86 -5.37 12.50 6.29
C GLY A 86 -5.55 13.89 5.67
N LYS A 87 -4.48 14.68 5.56
CA LYS A 87 -4.47 16.02 4.94
C LYS A 87 -3.40 16.15 3.85
N GLU A 88 -2.83 15.04 3.42
CA GLU A 88 -1.77 15.00 2.44
C GLU A 88 -2.30 15.21 1.02
N PRO A 89 -1.46 15.65 0.08
CA PRO A 89 -1.84 15.67 -1.33
C PRO A 89 -2.40 14.32 -1.82
N GLY A 90 -3.61 14.36 -2.35
CA GLY A 90 -4.36 13.17 -2.77
C GLY A 90 -5.25 12.55 -1.69
N SER A 91 -5.41 13.21 -0.53
CA SER A 91 -6.33 12.77 0.53
C SER A 91 -7.80 13.03 0.20
N ASP A 92 -8.08 13.90 -0.78
CA ASP A 92 -9.41 14.12 -1.36
C ASP A 92 -9.33 14.39 -2.86
N ARG A 93 -10.50 14.40 -3.53
CA ARG A 93 -10.62 14.61 -4.99
C ARG A 93 -10.12 15.98 -5.47
N ASN A 94 -10.07 16.98 -4.60
CA ASN A 94 -9.67 18.35 -4.96
C ASN A 94 -8.19 18.62 -4.68
N SER A 95 -7.50 17.66 -4.05
CA SER A 95 -6.12 17.80 -3.67
C SER A 95 -5.20 17.75 -4.89
N PHE A 96 -4.30 18.73 -4.98
CA PHE A 96 -3.34 18.80 -6.08
C PHE A 96 -2.23 17.77 -5.90
N ILE A 97 -2.12 16.80 -6.80
CA ILE A 97 -1.03 15.81 -6.83
C ILE A 97 0.11 16.39 -7.68
N ASN A 98 1.25 16.71 -7.06
CA ASN A 98 2.40 17.29 -7.78
C ASN A 98 3.19 16.20 -8.55
N GLU A 99 4.33 16.58 -9.14
CA GLU A 99 5.21 15.67 -9.88
C GLU A 99 6.09 14.76 -8.99
N SER A 100 6.22 15.07 -7.70
CA SER A 100 6.98 14.29 -6.71
C SER A 100 6.25 13.05 -6.16
N TYR A 101 5.03 12.79 -6.66
CA TYR A 101 4.28 11.57 -6.35
C TYR A 101 4.46 10.55 -7.46
N ASP A 102 4.63 9.28 -7.08
CA ASP A 102 4.86 8.13 -7.94
C ASP A 102 3.69 7.98 -8.93
N ARG A 103 3.95 8.40 -10.17
CA ARG A 103 3.07 8.20 -11.33
C ARG A 103 3.35 6.89 -12.05
N SER A 104 4.32 6.10 -11.60
CA SER A 104 4.72 4.83 -12.24
C SER A 104 3.65 3.75 -12.12
N SER A 105 2.61 3.97 -11.30
CA SER A 105 1.39 3.15 -11.32
C SER A 105 0.57 3.34 -12.61
N PHE A 106 0.91 4.33 -13.45
CA PHE A 106 0.29 4.61 -14.75
C PHE A 106 1.36 4.76 -15.84
N PRO A 107 2.19 3.73 -16.12
CA PRO A 107 3.16 3.88 -17.18
C PRO A 107 2.41 3.96 -18.52
N ASP A 108 2.69 5.00 -19.31
CA ASP A 108 2.13 5.14 -20.67
C ASP A 108 2.55 3.98 -21.59
N GLU A 109 3.59 3.23 -21.22
CA GLU A 109 4.13 2.09 -21.97
C GLU A 109 4.37 0.85 -21.07
N PRO A 110 4.15 -0.37 -21.58
CA PRO A 110 4.49 -1.61 -20.89
C PRO A 110 5.99 -1.67 -20.54
N ILE A 111 6.32 -2.12 -19.33
CA ILE A 111 7.73 -2.34 -18.95
C ILE A 111 8.23 -3.59 -19.68
N PRO A 112 9.36 -3.53 -20.43
CA PRO A 112 9.89 -4.67 -21.16
C PRO A 112 10.11 -5.90 -20.25
N GLY A 113 9.51 -7.04 -20.62
CA GLY A 113 9.59 -8.29 -19.85
C GLY A 113 8.45 -8.51 -18.84
N GLN A 114 7.50 -7.57 -18.71
CA GLN A 114 6.26 -7.80 -17.99
C GLN A 114 5.22 -8.53 -18.87
N PRO A 115 4.30 -9.33 -18.28
CA PRO A 115 3.17 -9.89 -19.01
C PRO A 115 2.31 -8.75 -19.60
N GLU A 116 2.05 -8.81 -20.91
CA GLU A 116 1.32 -7.78 -21.65
C GLU A 116 -0.21 -7.76 -21.37
N GLU A 117 -0.77 -8.81 -20.78
CA GLU A 117 -2.20 -8.91 -20.45
C GLU A 117 -2.41 -9.54 -19.07
N MET A 118 -3.62 -9.36 -18.50
CA MET A 118 -4.05 -10.01 -17.25
C MET A 118 -3.62 -11.49 -17.26
N ALA A 119 -2.68 -11.84 -16.37
CA ALA A 119 -2.29 -13.22 -16.20
C ALA A 119 -3.47 -14.03 -15.66
N ALA A 120 -3.44 -15.36 -15.80
CA ALA A 120 -4.46 -16.21 -15.20
C ALA A 120 -4.64 -15.86 -13.71
N PRO A 121 -5.87 -15.91 -13.15
CA PRO A 121 -6.13 -15.55 -11.76
C PRO A 121 -5.15 -16.17 -10.77
N GLU A 122 -4.72 -17.41 -11.02
CA GLU A 122 -3.76 -18.15 -10.21
C GLU A 122 -2.36 -17.53 -10.27
N THR A 123 -1.94 -17.03 -11.43
CA THR A 123 -0.66 -16.32 -11.61
C THR A 123 -0.69 -14.96 -10.91
N ILE A 124 -1.79 -14.23 -11.03
CA ILE A 124 -1.99 -12.97 -10.31
C ILE A 124 -1.91 -13.23 -8.80
N ALA A 125 -2.68 -14.19 -8.30
CA ALA A 125 -2.73 -14.54 -6.88
C ALA A 125 -1.34 -14.95 -6.36
N LYS A 126 -0.59 -15.75 -7.12
CA LYS A 126 0.76 -16.15 -6.75
C LYS A 126 1.67 -14.93 -6.56
N HIS A 127 1.81 -14.08 -7.56
CA HIS A 127 2.75 -12.96 -7.50
C HIS A 127 2.36 -11.89 -6.46
N LEU A 128 1.07 -11.69 -6.24
CA LEU A 128 0.57 -10.81 -5.19
C LEU A 128 0.91 -11.35 -3.80
N LYS A 129 0.70 -12.66 -3.59
CA LYS A 129 1.05 -13.31 -2.32
C LYS A 129 2.55 -13.30 -2.09
N ASP A 130 3.36 -13.66 -3.09
CA ASP A 130 4.83 -13.63 -2.99
C ASP A 130 5.29 -12.25 -2.50
N GLY A 131 4.86 -11.17 -3.16
CA GLY A 131 5.25 -9.82 -2.76
C GLY A 131 4.75 -9.41 -1.35
N LEU A 132 3.54 -9.82 -0.96
CA LEU A 132 3.01 -9.53 0.38
C LEU A 132 3.69 -10.37 1.47
N TYR A 133 4.08 -11.61 1.16
CA TYR A 133 4.82 -12.48 2.05
C TYR A 133 6.24 -11.96 2.26
N ASP A 134 6.90 -11.50 1.20
CA ASP A 134 8.22 -10.87 1.31
C ASP A 134 8.15 -9.64 2.25
N ILE A 135 7.14 -8.79 2.09
CA ILE A 135 6.93 -7.65 3.00
C ILE A 135 6.67 -8.14 4.42
N ALA A 136 5.82 -9.16 4.60
CA ALA A 136 5.49 -9.71 5.91
C ALA A 136 6.72 -10.26 6.64
N GLU A 137 7.61 -10.95 5.93
CA GLU A 137 8.89 -11.42 6.47
C GLU A 137 9.75 -10.24 6.92
N PHE A 138 9.99 -9.27 6.02
CA PHE A 138 10.81 -8.10 6.29
C PHE A 138 10.33 -7.29 7.51
N VAL A 139 9.03 -6.97 7.59
CA VAL A 139 8.51 -6.16 8.69
C VAL A 139 8.39 -6.93 10.01
N SER A 140 8.48 -8.27 9.96
CA SER A 140 8.47 -9.14 11.14
C SER A 140 9.86 -9.37 11.73
N GLU A 141 10.93 -8.96 11.05
CA GLU A 141 12.28 -9.07 11.56
C GLU A 141 12.48 -8.24 12.84
N VAL A 142 13.38 -8.69 13.72
CA VAL A 142 13.65 -8.02 15.00
C VAL A 142 14.06 -6.55 14.82
N PRO A 143 14.96 -6.18 13.88
CA PRO A 143 15.30 -4.78 13.64
C PRO A 143 14.09 -3.91 13.30
N PHE A 144 13.24 -4.36 12.37
CA PHE A 144 12.07 -3.60 11.94
C PHE A 144 11.02 -3.49 13.05
N ARG A 145 10.79 -4.56 13.81
CA ARG A 145 9.88 -4.54 14.97
C ARG A 145 10.37 -3.57 16.06
N ASN A 146 11.68 -3.45 16.26
CA ASN A 146 12.25 -2.47 17.18
C ASN A 146 11.99 -1.03 16.71
N LEU A 147 12.13 -0.75 15.41
CA LEU A 147 11.74 0.54 14.83
C LEU A 147 10.26 0.85 15.06
N LEU A 148 9.37 -0.13 14.89
CA LEU A 148 7.94 0.04 15.16
C LEU A 148 7.67 0.30 16.65
N ASN A 149 8.41 -0.35 17.55
CA ASN A 149 8.32 -0.07 18.99
C ASN A 149 8.81 1.36 19.31
N GLU A 150 9.92 1.82 18.73
CA GLU A 150 10.40 3.21 18.88
C GLU A 150 9.34 4.21 18.43
N LEU A 151 8.76 4.01 17.24
CA LEU A 151 7.71 4.86 16.69
C LEU A 151 6.45 4.88 17.59
N ALA A 152 6.11 3.75 18.20
CA ALA A 152 4.99 3.65 19.12
C ALA A 152 5.22 4.49 20.39
N GLU A 153 6.45 4.61 20.89
CA GLU A 153 6.78 5.47 22.04
C GLU A 153 6.72 6.97 21.72
N VAL A 154 6.73 7.35 20.43
CA VAL A 154 6.53 8.73 19.99
C VAL A 154 5.04 9.09 20.11
N SER A 155 4.76 10.31 20.59
CA SER A 155 3.42 10.88 20.67
C SER A 155 2.79 10.95 19.26
N PRO A 156 1.47 10.71 19.09
CA PRO A 156 0.85 10.73 17.77
C PRO A 156 1.10 12.01 16.95
N GLU A 157 1.21 13.15 17.62
CA GLU A 157 1.50 14.46 17.04
C GLU A 157 2.92 14.62 16.48
N ASP A 158 3.92 13.95 17.09
CA ASP A 158 5.33 14.05 16.69
C ASP A 158 5.75 12.92 15.73
N ARG A 159 4.88 11.93 15.50
CA ARG A 159 5.16 10.81 14.58
C ARG A 159 5.46 11.25 13.14
N PRO A 160 4.77 12.23 12.54
CA PRO A 160 5.11 12.68 11.20
C PRO A 160 6.57 13.11 11.04
N ASP A 161 7.14 13.76 12.05
CA ASP A 161 8.55 14.16 12.05
C ASP A 161 9.46 12.94 12.21
N PHE A 162 9.12 12.00 13.11
CA PHE A 162 9.86 10.73 13.23
C PHE A 162 9.86 9.93 11.92
N ILE A 163 8.72 9.86 11.22
CA ILE A 163 8.65 9.19 9.91
C ILE A 163 9.63 9.85 8.95
N LEU A 164 9.65 11.17 8.88
CA LEU A 164 10.51 11.90 7.97
C LEU A 164 12.00 11.72 8.30
N ASP A 165 12.35 11.91 9.57
CA ASP A 165 13.74 11.98 10.01
C ASP A 165 14.39 10.60 10.13
N VAL A 166 13.59 9.57 10.48
CA VAL A 166 14.06 8.21 10.75
C VAL A 166 13.62 7.22 9.69
N VAL A 167 12.30 7.10 9.46
CA VAL A 167 11.75 5.99 8.64
C VAL A 167 12.02 6.19 7.15
N MET A 168 12.00 7.43 6.66
CA MET A 168 12.35 7.76 5.27
C MET A 168 13.86 7.91 5.04
N ASN A 169 14.68 7.76 6.09
CA ASN A 169 16.11 8.03 6.03
C ASN A 169 16.93 6.73 6.08
N ASN A 170 17.43 6.29 4.93
CA ASN A 170 18.23 5.06 4.81
C ASN A 170 19.45 5.03 5.75
N ARG A 171 20.03 6.18 6.13
CA ARG A 171 21.14 6.21 7.09
C ARG A 171 20.67 5.93 8.51
N GLU A 172 19.48 6.40 8.89
CA GLU A 172 18.89 6.12 10.21
C GLU A 172 18.37 4.69 10.32
N LEU A 173 17.86 4.13 9.21
CA LEU A 173 17.50 2.71 9.12
C LEU A 173 18.75 1.83 9.28
N ALA A 174 19.85 2.15 8.59
CA ALA A 174 21.09 1.39 8.68
C ALA A 174 21.69 1.39 10.10
N LYS A 175 21.55 2.48 10.86
CA LYS A 175 21.95 2.52 12.29
C LYS A 175 21.16 1.56 13.18
N ARG A 176 20.00 1.11 12.72
CA ARG A 176 19.11 0.16 13.40
C ARG A 176 19.21 -1.24 12.79
N ASP A 177 20.24 -1.51 11.99
CA ASP A 177 20.45 -2.77 11.27
C ASP A 177 19.30 -3.11 10.30
N ILE A 178 18.60 -2.10 9.77
CA ILE A 178 17.56 -2.27 8.76
C ILE A 178 18.14 -1.93 7.39
N THR A 179 18.14 -2.91 6.48
CA THR A 179 18.44 -2.72 5.06
C THR A 179 17.20 -3.07 4.25
N VAL A 180 16.66 -2.09 3.52
CA VAL A 180 15.47 -2.31 2.67
C VAL A 180 15.88 -3.14 1.44
N PRO A 181 15.20 -4.27 1.15
CA PRO A 181 15.49 -5.07 -0.04
C PRO A 181 15.31 -4.29 -1.35
N ASP A 182 16.09 -4.62 -2.38
CA ASP A 182 16.09 -3.91 -3.67
C ASP A 182 14.73 -3.90 -4.39
N ASN A 183 13.90 -4.92 -4.16
CA ASN A 183 12.55 -5.03 -4.72
C ASN A 183 11.48 -4.34 -3.86
N MET A 184 11.88 -3.71 -2.75
CA MET A 184 10.99 -3.06 -1.81
C MET A 184 11.28 -1.56 -1.68
N THR A 185 10.30 -0.85 -1.16
CA THR A 185 10.43 0.58 -0.87
C THR A 185 9.61 0.93 0.36
N ILE A 186 10.22 1.69 1.26
CA ILE A 186 9.50 2.37 2.34
C ILE A 186 9.18 3.78 1.84
N GLN A 187 7.90 4.14 1.84
CA GLN A 187 7.44 5.41 1.29
C GLN A 187 6.18 5.90 1.99
N ARG A 188 5.88 7.18 1.86
CA ARG A 188 4.57 7.73 2.26
C ARG A 188 3.56 7.53 1.14
N SER A 189 2.30 7.50 1.52
CA SER A 189 1.20 7.29 0.59
C SER A 189 -0.07 7.86 1.19
N THR A 190 -1.05 8.16 0.37
CA THR A 190 -2.29 8.77 0.81
C THR A 190 -3.47 8.10 0.11
N PHE A 191 -4.49 7.72 0.89
CA PHE A 191 -5.74 7.22 0.33
C PHE A 191 -6.70 8.39 0.07
N HIS A 192 -7.43 8.32 -1.04
CA HIS A 192 -8.43 9.34 -1.41
C HIS A 192 -9.63 9.44 -0.47
N ASP A 193 -9.77 8.52 0.49
CA ASP A 193 -10.79 8.59 1.53
C ASP A 193 -10.30 9.28 2.81
N GLY A 194 -9.10 9.88 2.78
CA GLY A 194 -8.55 10.71 3.84
C GLY A 194 -8.17 9.96 5.11
N ARG A 195 -8.10 8.63 5.07
CA ARG A 195 -7.66 7.87 6.25
C ARG A 195 -6.20 8.23 6.58
N PRO A 196 -5.87 8.37 7.87
CA PRO A 196 -4.52 8.72 8.29
C PRO A 196 -3.55 7.59 7.95
N THR A 197 -2.41 7.95 7.37
CA THR A 197 -1.34 7.01 7.03
C THR A 197 -0.02 7.61 7.43
N LEU A 198 0.82 6.84 8.13
CA LEU A 198 2.16 7.32 8.49
C LEU A 198 3.14 7.01 7.36
N PHE A 199 3.23 5.74 7.01
CA PHE A 199 4.08 5.27 5.91
C PHE A 199 3.59 3.89 5.43
N CYS A 200 4.22 3.38 4.39
CA CYS A 200 3.96 2.06 3.90
C CYS A 200 5.23 1.38 3.41
N VAL A 201 5.24 0.05 3.45
CA VAL A 201 6.26 -0.78 2.83
C VAL A 201 5.63 -1.43 1.62
N SER A 202 6.23 -1.23 0.45
CA SER A 202 5.73 -1.75 -0.81
C SER A 202 6.75 -2.68 -1.46
N ALA A 203 6.27 -3.69 -2.17
CA ALA A 203 7.09 -4.58 -3.00
C ALA A 203 6.63 -4.49 -4.46
N ILE A 204 7.58 -4.44 -5.38
CA ILE A 204 7.32 -4.52 -6.82
C ILE A 204 7.06 -5.98 -7.18
N THR A 205 5.96 -6.23 -7.91
CA THR A 205 5.64 -7.56 -8.42
C THR A 205 6.12 -7.72 -9.85
N ALA A 206 6.10 -8.96 -10.35
CA ALA A 206 6.35 -9.26 -11.76
C ALA A 206 5.15 -8.93 -12.68
N LEU A 207 4.06 -8.36 -12.14
CA LEU A 207 2.83 -8.07 -12.89
C LEU A 207 2.82 -6.62 -13.41
N GLY A 208 2.03 -6.39 -14.45
CA GLY A 208 1.70 -5.04 -14.93
C GLY A 208 0.60 -4.36 -14.10
N TYR A 209 0.10 -3.23 -14.59
CA TYR A 209 -1.04 -2.53 -13.98
C TYR A 209 -2.30 -3.43 -13.90
N PRO A 210 -3.07 -3.42 -12.78
CA PRO A 210 -2.89 -2.60 -11.57
C PRO A 210 -2.04 -3.27 -10.48
N TRP A 211 -1.48 -4.45 -10.73
CA TRP A 211 -0.84 -5.29 -9.72
C TRP A 211 0.67 -5.11 -9.61
N ARG A 212 1.25 -4.14 -10.30
CA ARG A 212 2.69 -3.83 -10.30
C ARG A 212 3.29 -3.70 -8.89
N LYS A 213 2.48 -3.30 -7.91
CA LYS A 213 2.92 -3.03 -6.54
C LYS A 213 1.90 -3.56 -5.54
N VAL A 214 2.41 -4.17 -4.47
CA VAL A 214 1.65 -4.55 -3.27
C VAL A 214 2.23 -3.84 -2.06
N THR A 215 1.42 -3.63 -1.02
CA THR A 215 1.79 -2.71 0.07
C THR A 215 1.18 -3.10 1.41
N PHE A 216 1.97 -3.03 2.48
CA PHE A 216 1.49 -2.91 3.86
C PHE A 216 1.59 -1.47 4.34
N THR A 217 0.51 -0.99 4.98
CA THR A 217 0.41 0.38 5.45
C THR A 217 0.42 0.41 6.97
N PHE A 218 1.13 1.38 7.53
CA PHE A 218 1.21 1.62 8.96
C PHE A 218 0.55 2.97 9.26
N ASP A 219 -0.37 2.98 10.21
CA ASP A 219 -1.08 4.16 10.68
C ASP A 219 -1.10 4.20 12.22
N ASN A 220 -1.67 5.27 12.78
CA ASN A 220 -1.74 5.45 14.22
C ASN A 220 -2.66 4.42 14.91
N GLU A 221 -3.79 4.06 14.29
CA GLU A 221 -4.74 3.11 14.88
C GLU A 221 -4.10 1.75 15.06
N ILE A 222 -3.43 1.26 14.01
CA ILE A 222 -2.66 0.01 14.04
C ILE A 222 -1.59 0.06 15.13
N LEU A 223 -0.86 1.17 15.28
CA LEU A 223 0.19 1.28 16.30
C LEU A 223 -0.38 1.30 17.73
N GLU A 224 -1.49 1.97 17.97
CA GLU A 224 -2.11 2.05 19.30
C GLU A 224 -2.83 0.75 19.70
N ASP A 225 -3.56 0.11 18.78
CA ASP A 225 -4.24 -1.17 19.04
C ASP A 225 -3.22 -2.25 19.47
N ASN A 226 -2.00 -2.20 18.91
CA ASN A 226 -0.90 -3.10 19.26
C ASN A 226 -0.17 -2.76 20.57
N LYS A 227 -0.41 -1.60 21.18
CA LYS A 227 0.06 -1.32 22.56
C LYS A 227 -0.86 -1.91 23.61
N ALA A 228 -2.16 -1.99 23.30
CA ALA A 228 -3.20 -2.45 24.23
C ALA A 228 -3.33 -3.98 24.31
N ALA A 229 -2.70 -4.72 23.37
CA ALA A 229 -2.69 -6.17 23.26
C ALA A 229 -1.40 -6.81 23.82
#